data_AF-A0A7V5QBV8-F1
#
_entry.id   AF-A0A7V5QBV8-F1
#
_cell.length_a   1.000
_cell.length_b   1.000
_cell.length_c   1.000
_cell.angle_alpha   90.00
_cell.angle_beta   90.00
_cell.angle_gamma   90.00
#
_symmetry.space_group_name_H-M   'P 1'
#
loop_
_entity.id
_entity.type
_entity.pdbx_description
1 polymer ?
#
loop_
_entity_poly.entity_id
_entity_poly.type
_entity_poly.pdbx_seq_one_letter_code
_entity_poly.pdbx_strand_id
1 'polypeptide(L)'
;MMNDNRQALDILTWYRDAGVDEAISDHSTDFFAIKEDAAPTPMPAKATSSRQPPVAATTPASPRTPQASSVLAAGEAANDARVLAQSCTSLEDLKAAMAQFDGCGLKATATNMVFGDGAADARIMFIGEAPGRDE
;
A
#
# COMPACT_ATOMS: atom_id res chain seq x y z
N MET A 1 46.55 6.35 -4.06
CA MET A 1 45.88 5.82 -5.27
C MET A 1 45.58 4.32 -5.20
N MET A 2 46.45 3.43 -4.72
CA MET A 2 46.15 1.98 -4.65
C MET A 2 45.04 1.55 -3.67
N ASN A 3 44.63 2.40 -2.72
CA ASN A 3 43.60 2.06 -1.72
C ASN A 3 42.16 2.26 -2.24
N ASP A 4 42.00 3.09 -3.27
CA ASP A 4 40.70 3.50 -3.83
C ASP A 4 40.13 2.39 -4.73
N ASN A 5 40.99 1.80 -5.58
CA ASN A 5 40.60 0.69 -6.45
C ASN A 5 40.20 -0.56 -5.66
N ARG A 6 40.81 -0.81 -4.50
CA ARG A 6 40.46 -1.98 -3.68
C ARG A 6 39.10 -1.81 -3.02
N GLN A 7 38.81 -0.62 -2.48
CA GLN A 7 37.49 -0.28 -1.94
C GLN A 7 36.41 -0.35 -3.02
N ALA A 8 36.69 0.16 -4.23
CA ALA A 8 35.76 0.06 -5.35
C ALA A 8 35.45 -1.40 -5.73
N LEU A 9 36.46 -2.27 -5.75
CA LEU A 9 36.27 -3.70 -6.02
C LEU A 9 35.46 -4.41 -4.92
N ASP A 10 35.69 -4.07 -3.66
CA ASP A 10 34.94 -4.64 -2.53
C ASP A 10 33.44 -4.26 -2.62
N ILE A 11 33.15 -3.00 -2.97
CA ILE A 11 31.78 -2.51 -3.18
C ILE A 11 31.10 -3.22 -4.36
N LEU A 12 31.79 -3.36 -5.49
CA LEU A 12 31.25 -4.06 -6.67
C LEU A 12 30.99 -5.54 -6.39
N THR A 13 31.85 -6.18 -5.60
CA THR A 13 31.66 -7.57 -5.15
C THR A 13 30.38 -7.69 -4.33
N TRP A 14 30.19 -6.77 -3.39
CA TRP A 14 28.97 -6.74 -2.57
C TRP A 14 27.71 -6.53 -3.41
N TYR A 15 27.71 -5.60 -4.37
CA TYR A 15 26.56 -5.38 -5.26
C TYR A 15 26.20 -6.62 -6.08
N ARG A 16 27.20 -7.31 -6.62
CA ARG A 16 26.99 -8.57 -7.34
C ARG A 16 26.39 -9.64 -6.44
N ASP A 17 26.91 -9.78 -5.22
CA ASP A 17 26.42 -10.79 -4.27
C ASP A 17 25.00 -10.44 -3.75
N ALA A 18 24.62 -9.16 -3.76
CA ALA A 18 23.26 -8.68 -3.51
C ALA A 18 22.31 -8.82 -4.71
N GLY A 19 22.80 -9.30 -5.87
CA GLY A 19 22.00 -9.55 -7.07
C GLY A 19 21.80 -8.33 -7.98
N VAL A 20 22.57 -7.26 -7.81
CA VAL A 20 22.53 -6.09 -8.71
C VAL A 20 23.16 -6.44 -10.06
N ASP A 21 22.43 -6.20 -11.14
CA ASP A 21 22.80 -6.56 -12.52
C ASP A 21 23.01 -5.34 -13.44
N GLU A 22 22.29 -4.24 -13.22
CA GLU A 22 22.39 -3.03 -14.05
C GLU A 22 22.49 -1.73 -13.22
N ALA A 23 23.30 -0.79 -13.70
CA ALA A 23 23.35 0.58 -13.17
C ALA A 23 22.44 1.49 -14.01
N ILE A 24 21.35 1.97 -13.40
CA ILE A 24 20.31 2.75 -14.09
C ILE A 24 20.56 4.26 -14.10
N SER A 25 21.52 4.76 -13.32
CA SER A 25 21.87 6.19 -13.22
C SER A 25 23.31 6.40 -12.75
N ASP A 26 23.90 7.54 -13.11
CA ASP A 26 25.27 7.91 -12.70
C ASP A 26 25.37 8.37 -11.22
N HIS A 27 24.24 8.64 -10.58
CA HIS A 27 24.16 9.14 -9.20
C HIS A 27 23.32 8.22 -8.31
N SER A 28 23.71 8.11 -7.05
CA SER A 28 22.93 7.42 -6.01
C SER A 28 21.70 8.25 -5.66
N THR A 29 20.53 7.61 -5.61
CA THR A 29 19.26 8.25 -5.21
C THR A 29 18.93 7.89 -3.77
N ASP A 30 18.70 8.89 -2.92
CA ASP A 30 18.21 8.69 -1.56
C ASP A 30 16.68 8.71 -1.54
N PHE A 31 16.06 7.52 -1.53
CA PHE A 31 14.62 7.37 -1.52
C PHE A 31 13.95 7.76 -0.19
N PHE A 32 14.71 7.88 0.91
CA PHE A 32 14.17 8.32 2.20
C PHE A 32 14.02 9.85 2.27
N ALA A 33 14.78 10.58 1.45
CA ALA A 33 14.68 12.03 1.33
C ALA A 33 13.62 12.48 0.32
N ILE A 34 13.11 11.56 -0.51
CA ILE A 34 12.02 11.85 -1.45
C ILE A 34 10.72 12.00 -0.65
N LYS A 35 10.31 13.24 -0.41
CA LYS A 35 8.96 13.57 0.03
C LYS A 35 8.04 13.57 -1.19
N GLU A 36 6.94 12.83 -1.14
CA GLU A 36 5.86 12.93 -2.13
C GLU A 36 5.13 14.28 -1.98
N ASP A 37 5.74 15.36 -2.48
CA ASP A 37 5.09 16.65 -2.65
C ASP A 37 4.82 16.88 -4.14
N ALA A 38 3.90 16.10 -4.70
CA ALA A 38 3.21 16.48 -5.93
C ALA A 38 1.88 15.74 -6.04
N ALA A 39 0.79 16.41 -5.64
CA ALA A 39 -0.52 16.05 -6.13
C ALA A 39 -0.48 16.02 -7.68
N PRO A 40 -1.08 15.01 -8.34
CA PRO A 40 -1.08 14.95 -9.80
C PRO A 40 -1.77 16.21 -10.34
N THR A 41 -1.04 16.99 -11.13
CA THR A 41 -1.61 18.11 -11.88
C THR A 41 -2.69 17.55 -12.80
N PRO A 42 -3.96 17.96 -12.68
CA PRO A 42 -5.00 17.46 -13.58
C PRO A 42 -4.66 17.92 -15.00
N MET A 43 -4.41 16.94 -15.89
CA MET A 43 -4.31 17.20 -17.32
C MET A 43 -5.62 17.82 -17.80
N PRO A 44 -5.60 18.91 -18.60
CA PRO A 44 -6.82 19.51 -19.11
C PRO A 44 -7.51 18.51 -20.05
N ALA A 45 -8.72 18.09 -19.66
CA ALA A 45 -9.60 17.30 -20.51
C ALA A 45 -9.92 18.09 -21.79
N LYS A 46 -9.47 17.58 -22.93
CA LYS A 46 -9.78 18.16 -24.23
C LYS A 46 -11.28 17.95 -24.50
N ALA A 47 -12.04 19.06 -24.49
CA ALA A 47 -13.47 19.06 -24.73
C ALA A 47 -13.78 18.51 -26.14
N THR A 48 -14.28 17.29 -26.22
CA THR A 48 -14.96 16.78 -27.42
C THR A 48 -16.36 17.37 -27.49
N SER A 49 -16.58 18.15 -28.54
CA SER A 49 -17.80 18.87 -28.86
C SER A 49 -19.03 17.96 -28.92
N SER A 50 -20.12 18.46 -28.32
CA SER A 50 -21.42 17.82 -28.25
C SER A 50 -22.06 17.67 -29.64
N ARG A 51 -22.63 16.50 -29.92
CA ARG A 51 -23.69 16.34 -30.92
C ARG A 51 -24.77 15.39 -30.42
N GLN A 52 -25.88 15.94 -29.94
CA GLN A 52 -27.21 15.29 -29.92
C GLN A 52 -27.87 15.47 -31.30
N PRO A 53 -28.88 14.67 -31.74
CA PRO A 53 -30.16 14.35 -31.04
C PRO A 53 -30.75 12.93 -31.38
N PRO A 54 -32.07 12.59 -31.21
CA PRO A 54 -32.88 12.53 -29.98
C PRO A 54 -33.73 11.22 -29.79
N VAL A 55 -34.29 11.07 -28.57
CA VAL A 55 -35.50 10.34 -28.06
C VAL A 55 -35.84 8.87 -28.45
N ALA A 56 -36.01 7.99 -27.43
CA ALA A 56 -37.33 7.54 -26.94
C ALA A 56 -37.27 6.38 -25.90
N ALA A 57 -37.98 6.60 -24.79
CA ALA A 57 -38.82 5.67 -24.00
C ALA A 57 -38.28 4.53 -23.10
N THR A 58 -38.97 4.45 -21.96
CA THR A 58 -39.32 3.31 -21.09
C THR A 58 -38.34 2.85 -19.99
N THR A 59 -38.71 3.22 -18.76
CA THR A 59 -38.35 2.63 -17.46
C THR A 59 -38.66 1.12 -17.45
N PRO A 60 -37.81 0.29 -16.80
CA PRO A 60 -38.33 -0.41 -15.61
C PRO A 60 -37.32 -0.66 -14.48
N ALA A 61 -37.86 -0.61 -13.26
CA ALA A 61 -37.48 -1.30 -12.01
C ALA A 61 -35.98 -1.48 -11.66
N SER A 62 -35.51 -0.70 -10.67
CA SER A 62 -34.25 -0.94 -9.98
C SER A 62 -34.29 -2.25 -9.17
N PRO A 63 -33.35 -3.19 -9.38
CA PRO A 63 -33.02 -4.21 -8.38
C PRO A 63 -32.31 -3.51 -7.21
N ARG A 64 -32.61 -3.93 -5.97
CA ARG A 64 -31.87 -3.48 -4.79
C ARG A 64 -30.40 -3.85 -4.94
N THR A 65 -29.55 -2.86 -5.19
CA THR A 65 -28.10 -3.03 -5.16
C THR A 65 -27.66 -3.36 -3.73
N PRO A 66 -26.74 -4.32 -3.54
CA PRO A 66 -26.00 -4.44 -2.29
C PRO A 66 -25.32 -3.09 -2.05
N GLN A 67 -25.48 -2.53 -0.86
CA GLN A 67 -24.77 -1.30 -0.52
C GLN A 67 -23.28 -1.59 -0.57
N ALA A 68 -22.60 -0.97 -1.54
CA ALA A 68 -21.16 -0.95 -1.59
C ALA A 68 -20.70 -0.20 -0.33
N SER A 69 -20.10 -0.93 0.61
CA SER A 69 -19.32 -0.35 1.69
C SER A 69 -18.33 0.61 1.03
N SER A 70 -18.48 1.91 1.28
CA SER A 70 -17.62 2.92 0.69
C SER A 70 -16.21 2.68 1.20
N VAL A 71 -15.36 2.10 0.34
CA VAL A 71 -13.93 1.99 0.62
C VAL A 71 -13.42 3.41 0.75
N LEU A 72 -13.00 3.80 1.95
CA LEU A 72 -12.34 5.08 2.18
C LEU A 72 -11.16 5.23 1.21
N ALA A 73 -10.86 6.46 0.81
CA ALA A 73 -9.65 6.68 0.02
C ALA A 73 -8.45 6.12 0.81
N ALA A 74 -7.50 5.45 0.15
CA ALA A 74 -6.45 4.69 0.81
C ALA A 74 -5.67 5.50 1.88
N GLY A 75 -5.52 6.82 1.68
CA GLY A 75 -4.90 7.73 2.66
C GLY A 75 -5.75 7.98 3.92
N GLU A 76 -7.07 8.06 3.81
CA GLU A 76 -7.99 8.23 4.95
C GLU A 76 -8.03 6.95 5.80
N ALA A 77 -8.14 5.81 5.14
CA ALA A 77 -8.07 4.49 5.79
C ALA A 77 -6.76 4.30 6.59
N ALA A 78 -5.63 4.74 6.04
CA ALA A 78 -4.34 4.65 6.72
C ALA A 78 -4.27 5.57 7.96
N ASN A 79 -4.90 6.74 7.93
CA ASN A 79 -4.95 7.63 9.10
C ASN A 79 -5.83 7.06 10.20
N ASP A 80 -7.01 6.55 9.87
CA ASP A 80 -7.92 5.92 10.84
C ASP A 80 -7.25 4.70 11.50
N ALA A 81 -6.57 3.87 10.71
CA ALA A 81 -5.80 2.73 11.23
C ALA A 81 -4.71 3.18 12.23
N ARG A 82 -3.99 4.27 11.94
CA ARG A 82 -2.99 4.83 12.86
C ARG A 82 -3.60 5.32 14.16
N VAL A 83 -4.71 6.06 14.09
CA VAL A 83 -5.40 6.57 15.29
C VAL A 83 -5.89 5.42 16.16
N LEU A 84 -6.48 4.39 15.55
CA LEU A 84 -6.95 3.21 16.27
C LEU A 84 -5.79 2.45 16.93
N ALA A 85 -4.70 2.22 16.18
CA ALA A 85 -3.51 1.54 16.70
C ALA A 85 -2.85 2.30 17.87
N GLN A 86 -2.84 3.64 17.84
CA GLN A 86 -2.30 4.46 18.93
C GLN A 86 -3.08 4.32 20.25
N SER A 87 -4.35 3.92 20.19
CA SER A 87 -5.17 3.71 21.39
C SER A 87 -4.95 2.33 22.04
N CYS A 88 -4.29 1.40 21.34
CA CYS A 88 -4.06 0.04 21.82
C CYS A 88 -2.86 0.00 22.78
N THR A 89 -2.99 -0.71 23.90
CA THR A 89 -1.94 -0.81 24.93
C THR A 89 -1.27 -2.18 25.00
N SER A 90 -1.79 -3.15 24.25
CA SER A 90 -1.32 -4.53 24.19
C SER A 90 -1.50 -5.11 22.79
N LEU A 91 -0.83 -6.25 22.52
CA LEU A 91 -1.04 -7.00 21.27
C LEU A 91 -2.45 -7.57 21.19
N GLU A 92 -3.05 -7.92 22.33
CA GLU A 92 -4.43 -8.36 22.44
C GLU A 92 -5.41 -7.24 22.02
N ASP A 93 -5.20 -6.01 22.51
CA ASP A 93 -6.00 -4.84 22.11
C ASP A 93 -5.87 -4.59 20.61
N LEU A 94 -4.63 -4.63 20.09
CA LEU A 94 -4.35 -4.40 18.67
C LEU A 94 -5.02 -5.45 17.79
N LYS A 95 -4.98 -6.73 18.21
CA LYS A 95 -5.65 -7.83 17.52
C LYS A 95 -7.17 -7.63 17.48
N ALA A 96 -7.77 -7.22 18.59
CA ALA A 96 -9.20 -6.94 18.66
C ALA A 96 -9.59 -5.75 17.77
N ALA A 97 -8.80 -4.68 17.78
CA ALA A 97 -9.00 -3.50 16.95
C ALA A 97 -8.90 -3.82 15.46
N MET A 98 -7.87 -4.58 15.04
CA MET A 98 -7.72 -5.00 13.64
C MET A 98 -8.87 -5.91 13.17
N ALA A 99 -9.39 -6.80 14.02
CA ALA A 99 -10.52 -7.66 13.68
C ALA A 99 -11.79 -6.84 13.36
N GLN A 100 -11.94 -5.68 13.99
CA GLN A 100 -13.07 -4.77 13.80
C GLN A 100 -12.82 -3.68 12.77
N PHE A 101 -11.60 -3.56 12.24
CA PHE A 101 -11.25 -2.51 11.30
C PHE A 101 -11.88 -2.77 9.92
N ASP A 102 -12.68 -1.83 9.43
CA ASP A 102 -13.37 -1.90 8.13
C ASP A 102 -12.89 -0.80 7.15
N GLY A 103 -11.84 -0.06 7.50
CA GLY A 103 -11.36 1.06 6.69
C GLY A 103 -10.66 0.65 5.39
N CYS A 104 -10.28 -0.63 5.22
CA CYS A 104 -9.63 -1.11 4.01
C CYS A 104 -10.47 -2.17 3.27
N GLY A 105 -10.36 -2.20 1.93
CA GLY A 105 -11.10 -3.14 1.08
C GLY A 105 -10.65 -4.60 1.20
N LEU A 106 -9.47 -4.87 1.77
CA LEU A 106 -8.91 -6.23 1.86
C LEU A 106 -9.78 -7.17 2.70
N LYS A 107 -10.43 -6.64 3.74
CA LYS A 107 -11.31 -7.43 4.62
C LYS A 107 -12.53 -7.99 3.90
N ALA A 108 -13.01 -7.32 2.85
CA ALA A 108 -14.15 -7.80 2.08
C ALA A 108 -13.86 -9.08 1.29
N THR A 109 -12.59 -9.34 0.96
CA THR A 109 -12.16 -10.51 0.18
C THR A 109 -11.40 -11.55 1.02
N ALA A 110 -10.91 -11.18 2.19
CA ALA A 110 -10.20 -12.10 3.08
C ALA A 110 -11.17 -13.14 3.68
N THR A 111 -10.71 -14.39 3.80
CA THR A 111 -11.48 -15.43 4.51
C THR A 111 -11.26 -15.35 6.01
N ASN A 112 -10.01 -15.13 6.43
CA ASN A 112 -9.61 -15.02 7.82
C ASN A 112 -8.69 -13.81 8.02
N MET A 113 -8.62 -13.33 9.25
CA MET A 113 -7.62 -12.34 9.66
C MET A 113 -6.37 -13.07 10.17
N VAL A 114 -5.22 -12.77 9.56
CA VAL A 114 -3.90 -13.21 10.02
C VAL A 114 -3.24 -12.08 10.79
N PHE A 115 -3.08 -12.24 12.11
CA PHE A 115 -2.45 -11.22 12.96
C PHE A 115 -0.93 -11.40 13.06
N GLY A 116 -0.51 -12.62 13.38
CA GLY A 116 0.85 -12.97 13.76
C GLY A 116 0.83 -14.04 14.87
N ASP A 117 1.94 -14.74 15.02
CA ASP A 117 2.16 -15.76 16.06
C ASP A 117 3.52 -15.54 16.71
N GLY A 118 3.64 -15.87 17.99
CA GLY A 118 4.84 -15.69 18.80
C GLY A 118 4.59 -15.14 20.19
N ALA A 119 5.67 -15.01 20.96
CA ALA A 119 5.63 -14.48 22.31
C ALA A 119 5.58 -12.93 22.29
N ALA A 120 4.73 -12.34 23.13
CA ALA A 120 4.60 -10.89 23.24
C ALA A 120 5.89 -10.19 23.74
N ASP A 121 6.76 -10.92 24.44
CA ASP A 121 8.05 -10.47 24.95
C ASP A 121 9.24 -10.91 24.09
N ALA A 122 8.98 -11.37 22.85
CA ALA A 122 10.03 -11.75 21.92
C ALA A 122 10.98 -10.57 21.64
N ARG A 123 12.29 -10.85 21.63
CA ARG A 123 13.33 -9.84 21.38
C ARG A 123 13.42 -9.38 19.93
N ILE A 124 12.90 -10.17 19.00
CA ILE A 124 12.98 -9.96 17.56
C ILE A 124 11.62 -10.28 16.96
N MET A 125 11.12 -9.40 16.08
CA MET A 125 9.89 -9.57 15.32
C MET A 125 10.23 -9.55 13.82
N PHE A 126 9.72 -10.53 13.09
CA PHE A 126 9.77 -10.56 11.63
C PHE A 126 8.45 -10.03 11.08
N ILE A 127 8.52 -9.13 10.10
CA ILE A 127 7.35 -8.57 9.42
C ILE A 127 7.48 -8.93 7.94
N GLY A 128 6.54 -9.72 7.45
CA GLY A 128 6.46 -10.15 6.06
C GLY A 128 5.58 -9.24 5.20
N GLU A 129 5.21 -9.74 4.03
CA GLU A 129 4.17 -9.14 3.18
C GLU A 129 2.75 -9.50 3.67
N ALA A 130 1.73 -9.23 2.85
CA ALA A 130 0.34 -9.59 3.14
C ALA A 130 0.13 -11.13 3.10
N PRO A 131 -0.82 -11.67 3.87
CA PRO A 131 -1.06 -13.11 3.93
C PRO A 131 -1.48 -13.69 2.58
N GLY A 132 -0.98 -14.88 2.29
CA GLY A 132 -1.26 -15.67 1.08
C GLY A 132 -2.56 -16.46 1.14
N ARG A 133 -2.74 -17.39 0.19
CA ARG A 133 -3.94 -18.24 0.09
C ARG A 133 -4.10 -19.22 1.25
N ASP A 134 -2.98 -19.77 1.72
CA ASP A 134 -2.97 -20.86 2.70
C ASP A 134 -2.82 -20.35 4.15
N GLU A 135 -2.84 -19.02 4.33
CA GLU A 135 -2.66 -18.32 5.61
C GLU A 135 -3.97 -17.71 6.13
#